data_AF-A0A2S5W5W4-F1
#
_entry.id   AF-A0A2S5W5W4-F1
#
_cell.length_a   1.000
_cell.length_b   1.000
_cell.length_c   1.000
_cell.angle_alpha   90.00
_cell.angle_beta   90.00
_cell.angle_gamma   90.00
#
_symmetry.space_group_name_H-M   'P 1'
#
loop_
_entity.id
_entity.type
_entity.pdbx_description
1 polymer ?
#
loop_
_entity_poly.entity_id
_entity_poly.type
_entity_poly.pdbx_seq_one_letter_code
_entity_poly.pdbx_strand_id
1 'polypeptide(L)'
;MDDQAGMHGTGSAEHPETPLRRPLLLVLLALLLLVEALGVLAIGAWLVAQLADTQPESYATAIALIVLVLAAGVWVLFIALGAYRMRPWVRGAALTWQILQIVVAICVFQGLLADVVDGWPLLIISLLGVGLLLSPSVVAVTRRS
;
A
#
# COMPACT_ATOMS: atom_id res chain seq x y z
N MET A 1 67.95 -5.47 -1.85
CA MET A 1 68.12 -4.64 -0.65
C MET A 1 68.32 -3.24 -1.14
N ASP A 2 67.39 -2.30 -1.09
CA ASP A 2 66.15 -2.09 -0.31
C ASP A 2 65.32 -1.07 -1.16
N ASP A 3 64.01 -0.86 -1.12
CA ASP A 3 63.00 -1.07 -0.11
C ASP A 3 61.62 -1.04 -0.82
N GLN A 4 60.85 -2.12 -0.67
CA GLN A 4 59.41 -2.15 -0.93
C GLN A 4 58.76 -2.28 0.45
N ALA A 5 58.49 -1.17 1.14
CA ALA A 5 57.78 -1.19 2.42
C ALA A 5 57.21 0.19 2.78
N GLY A 6 55.88 0.27 2.99
CA GLY A 6 55.24 1.42 3.63
C GLY A 6 54.11 2.05 2.81
N MET A 7 53.06 1.30 2.45
CA MET A 7 51.79 1.26 3.21
C MET A 7 50.94 2.55 3.15
N HIS A 8 50.08 2.57 2.12
CA HIS A 8 48.64 2.82 2.24
C HIS A 8 48.14 3.62 3.45
N GLY A 9 47.99 4.93 3.28
CA GLY A 9 47.13 5.78 4.12
C GLY A 9 45.68 5.77 3.61
N THR A 10 44.99 4.64 3.70
CA THR A 10 43.53 4.56 3.47
C THR A 10 42.80 4.91 4.77
N GLY A 11 42.54 6.20 4.95
CA GLY A 11 41.76 6.73 6.07
C GLY A 11 40.48 7.42 5.62
N SER A 12 39.82 6.94 4.57
CA SER A 12 38.43 7.30 4.34
C SER A 12 37.61 6.62 5.42
N ALA A 13 37.20 7.36 6.44
CA ALA A 13 36.23 6.92 7.42
C ALA A 13 34.92 6.59 6.67
N GLU A 14 34.77 5.34 6.24
CA GLU A 14 33.48 4.80 5.89
C GLU A 14 32.63 4.82 7.15
N HIS A 15 31.74 5.82 7.25
CA HIS A 15 30.62 5.70 8.17
C HIS A 15 29.80 4.47 7.72
N PRO A 16 29.65 3.43 8.56
CA PRO A 16 28.78 2.32 8.22
C PRO A 16 27.35 2.83 8.16
N GLU A 17 26.87 3.08 6.94
CA GLU A 17 25.47 3.36 6.64
C GLU A 17 24.63 2.16 7.10
N THR A 18 23.95 2.32 8.23
CA THR A 18 23.16 1.29 8.94
C THR A 18 22.28 0.45 7.99
N PRO A 19 22.59 -0.84 7.72
CA PRO A 19 21.89 -1.65 6.72
C PRO A 19 20.47 -2.10 7.09
N LEU A 20 20.03 -1.84 8.33
CA LEU A 20 18.89 -2.53 8.92
C LEU A 20 17.54 -1.81 8.77
N ARG A 21 17.53 -0.50 8.43
CA ARG A 21 16.28 0.28 8.32
C ARG A 21 15.46 0.01 7.06
N ARG A 22 16.12 -0.23 5.92
CA ARG A 22 15.45 -0.49 4.62
C ARG A 22 14.51 -1.72 4.61
N PRO A 23 14.89 -2.90 5.15
CA PRO A 23 14.02 -4.08 5.10
C PRO A 23 12.76 -3.93 5.99
N LEU A 24 12.87 -3.27 7.15
CA LEU A 24 11.76 -3.12 8.09
C LEU A 24 10.61 -2.28 7.51
N LEU A 25 10.93 -1.16 6.84
CA LEU A 25 9.94 -0.30 6.18
C LEU A 25 9.15 -1.03 5.08
N LEU A 26 9.81 -1.90 4.31
CA LEU A 26 9.15 -2.70 3.27
C LEU A 26 8.20 -3.74 3.86
N VAL A 27 8.61 -4.36 4.98
CA VAL A 27 7.75 -5.31 5.72
C VAL A 27 6.52 -4.60 6.28
N LEU A 28 6.68 -3.40 6.86
CA LEU A 28 5.54 -2.60 7.35
C LEU A 28 4.58 -2.21 6.23
N LEU A 29 5.10 -1.78 5.07
CA LEU A 29 4.27 -1.47 3.91
C LEU A 29 3.53 -2.73 3.40
N ALA A 30 4.22 -3.85 3.29
CA ALA A 30 3.62 -5.11 2.86
C ALA A 30 2.52 -5.56 3.83
N LEU A 31 2.74 -5.41 5.14
CA LEU A 31 1.74 -5.72 6.17
C LEU A 31 0.54 -4.78 6.09
N LEU A 32 0.76 -3.48 5.90
CA LEU A 32 -0.33 -2.52 5.73
C LEU A 32 -1.19 -2.84 4.50
N LEU A 33 -0.55 -3.08 3.35
CA LEU A 33 -1.25 -3.47 2.11
C LEU A 33 -1.99 -4.81 2.27
N LEU A 34 -1.45 -5.74 3.06
CA LEU A 34 -2.14 -6.99 3.37
C LEU A 34 -3.40 -6.74 4.19
N VAL A 35 -3.33 -5.88 5.21
CA VAL A 35 -4.49 -5.48 6.02
C VAL A 35 -5.53 -4.78 5.15
N GLU A 36 -5.12 -3.87 4.27
CA GLU A 36 -6.02 -3.22 3.31
C GLU A 36 -6.70 -4.23 2.39
N ALA A 37 -5.93 -5.17 1.80
CA ALA A 37 -6.48 -6.22 0.94
C ALA A 37 -7.53 -7.06 1.67
N LEU A 38 -7.23 -7.49 2.89
CA LEU A 38 -8.16 -8.25 3.73
C LEU A 38 -9.40 -7.43 4.06
N GLY A 39 -9.24 -6.14 4.37
CA GLY A 39 -10.37 -5.23 4.60
C GLY A 39 -11.29 -5.12 3.38
N VAL A 40 -10.73 -4.93 2.19
CA VAL A 40 -11.51 -4.85 0.95
C VAL A 40 -12.21 -6.18 0.64
N LEU A 41 -11.54 -7.32 0.83
CA LEU A 41 -12.16 -8.63 0.66
C LEU A 41 -13.27 -8.89 1.69
N ALA A 42 -13.08 -8.47 2.94
CA ALA A 42 -14.10 -8.56 3.97
C ALA A 42 -15.34 -7.72 3.62
N ILE A 43 -15.14 -6.50 3.09
CA ILE A 43 -16.24 -5.67 2.57
C ILE A 43 -16.95 -6.38 1.41
N GLY A 44 -16.20 -6.97 0.47
CA GLY A 44 -16.78 -7.75 -0.62
C GLY A 44 -17.61 -8.94 -0.14
N ALA A 45 -17.12 -9.69 0.85
CA ALA A 45 -17.84 -10.79 1.46
C ALA A 45 -19.10 -10.32 2.23
N TRP A 46 -19.00 -9.19 2.92
CA TRP A 46 -20.13 -8.55 3.59
C TRP A 46 -21.21 -8.13 2.59
N LEU A 47 -20.84 -7.56 1.44
CA LEU A 47 -21.79 -7.20 0.38
C LEU A 47 -22.50 -8.43 -0.21
N VAL A 48 -21.78 -9.56 -0.34
CA VAL A 48 -22.38 -10.84 -0.75
C VAL A 48 -23.40 -11.32 0.28
N ALA A 49 -23.07 -11.24 1.58
CA ALA A 49 -24.00 -11.59 2.66
C ALA A 49 -25.23 -10.66 2.69
N GLN A 50 -25.03 -9.35 2.50
CA GLN A 50 -26.12 -8.38 2.40
C GLN A 50 -27.09 -8.71 1.27
N LEU A 51 -26.60 -9.23 0.15
CA LEU A 51 -27.47 -9.63 -0.97
C LEU A 51 -28.50 -10.73 -0.60
N ALA A 52 -28.24 -11.46 0.49
CA ALA A 52 -29.16 -12.46 1.03
C ALA A 52 -30.15 -11.88 2.06
N ASP A 53 -29.77 -10.83 2.80
CA ASP A 53 -30.55 -10.25 3.89
C ASP A 53 -31.39 -9.02 3.47
N THR A 54 -30.92 -8.23 2.50
CA THR A 54 -31.60 -7.01 2.03
C THR A 54 -31.92 -7.10 0.54
N GLN A 55 -33.13 -6.65 0.16
CA GLN A 55 -33.49 -6.49 -1.26
C GLN A 55 -32.85 -5.22 -1.82
N PRO A 56 -31.92 -5.32 -2.79
CA PRO A 56 -31.35 -4.15 -3.44
C PRO A 56 -32.37 -3.51 -4.37
N GLU A 57 -32.32 -2.17 -4.49
CA GLU A 57 -33.02 -1.41 -5.52
C GLU A 57 -32.70 -1.90 -6.94
N SER A 58 -31.47 -2.40 -7.15
CA SER A 58 -31.01 -2.98 -8.41
C SER A 58 -29.98 -4.08 -8.19
N TYR A 59 -30.34 -5.32 -8.52
CA TYR A 59 -29.43 -6.46 -8.49
C TYR A 59 -28.25 -6.31 -9.45
N ALA A 60 -28.46 -5.67 -10.61
CA ALA A 60 -27.40 -5.47 -11.59
C ALA A 60 -26.27 -4.59 -11.02
N THR A 61 -26.63 -3.47 -10.38
CA THR A 61 -25.66 -2.57 -9.74
C THR A 61 -24.98 -3.24 -8.56
N ALA A 62 -25.74 -3.97 -7.73
CA ALA A 62 -25.20 -4.66 -6.56
C ALA A 62 -24.14 -5.72 -6.95
N ILE A 63 -24.45 -6.58 -7.94
CA ILE A 63 -23.53 -7.61 -8.42
C ILE A 63 -22.28 -6.97 -9.06
N ALA A 64 -22.45 -5.91 -9.85
CA ALA A 64 -21.33 -5.19 -10.46
C ALA A 64 -20.36 -4.63 -9.40
N LEU A 65 -20.90 -4.03 -8.33
CA LEU A 65 -20.10 -3.54 -7.20
C LEU A 65 -19.39 -4.66 -6.45
N ILE A 66 -20.07 -5.78 -6.18
CA ILE A 66 -19.45 -6.95 -5.52
C ILE A 66 -18.26 -7.45 -6.32
N VAL A 67 -18.44 -7.68 -7.63
CA VAL A 67 -17.37 -8.18 -8.50
C VAL A 67 -16.20 -7.18 -8.53
N LEU A 68 -16.49 -5.88 -8.65
CA LEU A 68 -15.47 -4.83 -8.65
C LEU A 68 -14.67 -4.81 -7.35
N VAL A 69 -15.34 -4.87 -6.19
CA VAL A 69 -14.71 -4.86 -4.87
C VAL A 69 -13.86 -6.11 -4.65
N LEU A 70 -14.34 -7.29 -5.02
CA LEU A 70 -13.57 -8.53 -4.90
C LEU A 70 -12.35 -8.53 -5.82
N ALA A 71 -12.51 -8.08 -7.07
CA ALA A 71 -11.40 -7.94 -8.00
C ALA A 71 -10.34 -6.95 -7.49
N ALA A 72 -10.77 -5.82 -6.93
CA ALA A 72 -9.89 -4.86 -6.27
C ALA A 72 -9.15 -5.50 -5.08
N GLY A 73 -9.86 -6.20 -4.19
CA GLY A 73 -9.24 -6.88 -3.05
C GLY A 73 -8.18 -7.91 -3.44
N VAL A 74 -8.45 -8.72 -4.47
CA VAL A 74 -7.47 -9.68 -5.01
C VAL A 74 -6.27 -8.96 -5.63
N TRP A 75 -6.50 -7.85 -6.33
CA TRP A 75 -5.41 -7.05 -6.91
C TRP A 75 -4.49 -6.47 -5.83
N VAL A 76 -5.05 -5.90 -4.75
CA VAL A 76 -4.26 -5.38 -3.63
C VAL A 76 -3.50 -6.48 -2.92
N LEU A 77 -4.09 -7.67 -2.80
CA LEU A 77 -3.39 -8.84 -2.27
C LEU A 77 -2.17 -9.19 -3.12
N PHE A 78 -2.27 -9.14 -4.46
CA PHE A 78 -1.11 -9.31 -5.34
C PHE A 78 -0.05 -8.23 -5.14
N ILE A 79 -0.45 -6.97 -4.90
CA ILE A 79 0.48 -5.88 -4.60
C ILE A 79 1.19 -6.15 -3.26
N ALA A 80 0.48 -6.58 -2.21
CA ALA A 80 1.04 -6.93 -0.91
C ALA A 80 2.05 -8.09 -1.00
N LEU A 81 1.71 -9.15 -1.72
CA LEU A 81 2.62 -10.29 -1.96
C LEU A 81 3.83 -9.89 -2.81
N GLY A 82 3.65 -8.99 -3.78
CA GLY A 82 4.72 -8.39 -4.55
C GLY A 82 5.66 -7.53 -3.68
N ALA A 83 5.09 -6.79 -2.72
CA ALA A 83 5.82 -5.96 -1.76
C ALA A 83 6.71 -6.82 -0.87
N TYR A 84 6.17 -7.94 -0.35
CA TYR A 84 6.93 -8.93 0.42
C TYR A 84 8.10 -9.52 -0.39
N ARG A 85 7.92 -9.69 -1.70
CA ARG A 85 8.97 -10.14 -2.64
C ARG A 85 9.90 -9.02 -3.14
N MET A 86 9.79 -7.80 -2.59
CA MET A 86 10.61 -6.64 -2.96
C MET A 86 10.62 -6.33 -4.47
N ARG A 87 9.49 -6.55 -5.15
CA ARG A 87 9.39 -6.32 -6.60
C ARG A 87 9.35 -4.81 -6.92
N PRO A 88 10.08 -4.33 -7.94
CA PRO A 88 10.15 -2.89 -8.25
C PRO A 88 8.82 -2.28 -8.73
N TRP A 89 7.92 -3.08 -9.33
CA TRP A 89 6.62 -2.62 -9.83
C TRP A 89 5.62 -2.23 -8.72
N VAL A 90 5.88 -2.61 -7.46
CA VAL A 90 4.90 -2.53 -6.36
C VAL A 90 4.58 -1.09 -6.02
N ARG A 91 5.56 -0.21 -6.16
CA ARG A 91 5.46 1.19 -5.74
C ARG A 91 4.43 1.94 -6.57
N GLY A 92 4.46 1.74 -7.90
CA GLY A 92 3.48 2.33 -8.80
C GLY A 92 2.07 1.80 -8.51
N ALA A 93 1.93 0.48 -8.38
CA ALA A 93 0.64 -0.15 -8.10
C ALA A 93 0.05 0.27 -6.74
N ALA A 94 0.88 0.33 -5.69
CA ALA A 94 0.46 0.78 -4.37
C ALA A 94 0.03 2.26 -4.38
N LEU A 95 0.74 3.12 -5.11
CA LEU A 95 0.33 4.52 -5.26
C LEU A 95 -1.02 4.64 -5.98
N THR A 96 -1.21 3.87 -7.07
CA THR A 96 -2.50 3.83 -7.78
C THR A 96 -3.62 3.36 -6.85
N TRP A 97 -3.37 2.33 -6.04
CA TRP A 97 -4.32 1.83 -5.06
C TRP A 97 -4.73 2.91 -4.05
N GLN A 98 -3.75 3.62 -3.49
CA GLN A 98 -4.02 4.71 -2.55
C GLN A 98 -4.87 5.83 -3.17
N ILE A 99 -4.58 6.21 -4.42
CA ILE A 99 -5.38 7.22 -5.13
C ILE A 99 -6.83 6.74 -5.33
N LEU A 100 -7.02 5.49 -5.73
CA LEU A 100 -8.37 4.91 -5.87
C LEU A 100 -9.12 4.94 -4.55
N GLN A 101 -8.45 4.66 -3.44
CA GLN A 101 -9.07 4.66 -2.12
C GLN A 101 -9.51 6.06 -1.68
N ILE A 102 -8.73 7.11 -2.01
CA ILE A 102 -9.14 8.50 -1.80
C ILE A 102 -10.38 8.83 -2.63
N VAL A 103 -10.42 8.42 -3.91
CA VAL A 103 -11.59 8.64 -4.78
C VAL A 103 -12.82 7.95 -4.20
N VAL A 104 -12.70 6.71 -3.73
CA VAL A 104 -13.79 5.97 -3.08
C VAL A 104 -14.28 6.71 -1.83
N ALA A 105 -13.37 7.22 -0.99
CA ALA A 105 -13.76 7.96 0.21
C ALA A 105 -14.52 9.26 -0.13
N ILE A 106 -14.13 9.97 -1.20
CA ILE A 106 -14.87 11.12 -1.72
C ILE A 106 -16.28 10.71 -2.17
N CYS A 107 -16.41 9.59 -2.88
CA CYS A 107 -17.72 9.07 -3.29
C CYS A 107 -18.62 8.71 -2.09
N VAL A 108 -18.06 8.15 -1.02
CA VAL A 108 -18.81 7.88 0.23
C VAL A 108 -19.27 9.19 0.87
N PHE A 109 -18.43 10.22 0.93
CA PHE A 109 -18.84 11.53 1.44
C PHE A 109 -19.90 12.24 0.60
N GLN A 110 -19.98 11.92 -0.69
CA GLN A 110 -21.07 12.38 -1.56
C GLN A 110 -22.38 11.59 -1.33
N GLY A 111 -22.38 10.57 -0.46
CA GLY A 111 -23.53 9.70 -0.21
C GLY A 111 -23.82 8.72 -1.35
N LEU A 112 -22.84 8.48 -2.24
CA LEU A 112 -23.04 7.63 -3.43
C LEU A 112 -22.83 6.13 -3.16
N LEU A 113 -22.07 5.80 -2.11
CA LEU A 113 -21.61 4.42 -1.85
C LEU A 113 -21.98 3.89 -0.46
N ALA A 114 -22.04 4.75 0.56
CA ALA A 114 -22.36 4.39 1.93
C ALA A 114 -22.72 5.66 2.73
N ASP A 115 -23.06 5.50 4.00
CA ASP A 115 -23.26 6.63 4.91
C ASP A 115 -21.95 7.42 5.10
N VAL A 116 -22.06 8.73 5.28
CA VAL A 116 -20.90 9.64 5.43
C VAL A 116 -19.97 9.21 6.57
N VAL A 117 -20.51 8.60 7.62
CA VAL A 117 -19.74 8.10 8.78
C VAL A 117 -18.76 7.00 8.36
N ASP A 118 -19.11 6.18 7.37
CA ASP A 118 -18.29 5.06 6.88
C ASP A 118 -17.11 5.51 6.00
N GLY A 119 -17.13 6.77 5.54
CA GLY A 119 -16.05 7.35 4.73
C GLY A 119 -14.79 7.68 5.54
N TRP A 120 -14.94 7.90 6.86
CA TRP A 120 -13.83 8.30 7.74
C TRP A 120 -12.76 7.22 7.92
N PRO A 121 -13.09 5.94 8.23
CA PRO A 121 -12.11 4.86 8.30
C PRO A 121 -11.33 4.68 6.99
N LEU A 122 -12.02 4.77 5.84
CA LEU A 122 -11.41 4.66 4.51
C LEU A 122 -10.40 5.78 4.25
N LEU A 123 -10.72 7.02 4.63
CA LEU A 123 -9.79 8.14 4.48
C LEU A 123 -8.57 8.00 5.37
N ILE A 124 -8.76 7.64 6.64
CA ILE A 124 -7.68 7.50 7.62
C ILE A 124 -6.69 6.44 7.14
N ILE A 125 -7.18 5.27 6.73
CA ILE A 125 -6.32 4.17 6.31
C ILE A 125 -5.56 4.53 5.02
N SER A 126 -6.20 5.26 4.10
CA SER A 126 -5.51 5.74 2.91
C SER A 126 -4.45 6.79 3.22
N LEU A 127 -4.73 7.72 4.13
CA LEU A 127 -3.72 8.69 4.57
C LEU A 127 -2.52 8.02 5.25
N LEU A 128 -2.75 6.93 6.00
CA LEU A 128 -1.67 6.14 6.59
C LEU A 128 -0.86 5.41 5.51
N GLY A 129 -1.52 4.84 4.50
CA GLY A 129 -0.88 4.21 3.36
C GLY A 129 -0.02 5.19 2.55
N VAL A 130 -0.61 6.31 2.16
CA VAL A 130 0.10 7.43 1.50
C VAL A 130 1.23 7.95 2.39
N GLY A 131 0.99 8.12 3.68
CA GLY A 131 1.99 8.56 4.65
C GLY A 131 3.19 7.61 4.73
N LEU A 132 2.97 6.29 4.71
CA LEU A 132 4.04 5.29 4.67
C LEU A 132 4.78 5.29 3.33
N LEU A 133 4.04 5.43 2.21
CA LEU A 133 4.58 5.53 0.85
C LEU A 133 5.44 6.79 0.66
N LEU A 134 5.04 7.91 1.26
CA LEU A 134 5.74 9.20 1.22
C LEU A 134 6.75 9.37 2.35
N SER A 135 6.68 8.56 3.41
CA SER A 135 7.73 8.50 4.44
C SER A 135 9.06 8.16 3.76
N PRO A 136 10.20 8.61 4.32
CA PRO A 136 11.49 8.80 3.63
C PRO A 136 12.23 7.51 3.19
N SER A 137 11.54 6.52 2.62
CA SER A 137 12.10 5.39 1.88
C SER A 137 12.11 5.58 0.35
N VAL A 138 11.72 6.76 -0.15
CA VAL A 138 11.71 7.09 -1.58
C VAL A 138 12.54 8.32 -1.95
N VAL A 139 12.48 9.39 -1.17
CA VAL A 139 13.17 10.66 -1.50
C VAL A 139 14.69 10.58 -1.27
N ALA A 140 15.17 9.67 -0.42
CA ALA A 140 16.60 9.50 -0.16
C ALA A 140 17.40 8.95 -1.36
N VAL A 141 16.74 8.41 -2.39
CA VAL A 141 17.40 7.85 -3.58
C VAL A 141 17.61 8.89 -4.69
N THR A 142 16.86 10.00 -4.73
CA THR A 142 16.96 10.97 -5.83
C THR A 142 17.82 12.20 -5.54
N ARG A 143 18.43 12.32 -4.33
CA ARG A 143 19.29 13.47 -3.96
C ARG A 143 20.79 13.15 -3.96
N ARG A 144 21.21 12.14 -4.74
CA ARG A 144 22.63 11.87 -4.99
C ARG A 144 22.84 11.36 -6.42
N SER A 145 22.54 12.22 -7.39
CA SER A 145 23.13 12.19 -8.73
C SER A 145 23.76 13.55 -8.99
#